data_AF-A0A6A3IQ48-F1
#
_entry.id   AF-A0A6A3IQ48-F1
#
_cell.length_a   1.000
_cell.length_b   1.000
_cell.length_c   1.000
_cell.angle_alpha   90.00
_cell.angle_beta   90.00
_cell.angle_gamma   90.00
#
_symmetry.space_group_name_H-M   'P 1'
#
loop_
_entity.id
_entity.type
_entity.pdbx_description
1 polymer ?
#
loop_
_entity_poly.entity_id
_entity_poly.type
_entity_poly.pdbx_seq_one_letter_code
_entity_poly.pdbx_strand_id
1 'polypeptide(L)'
;MKSGKFTNAVVSIESAWICAAEVDVQREEEERVEALGKLRKQSVKDKYELASATNRLDQELKEQQLQWKKKTEMRRLRQLPTDERELAAKAAEASSNNNRKKGSIYAMENLRLAMLMKDTKLRQRVKKKKIRPRIVQDMLTLERRYAEGARRLQKWWRGYLHRQFWRLYFRQVKAAVQIQRHEGSAFREWCHSDSTETRNRQEFMAVLEAEEEWHRVQRDKLQARLNRKQLQERVAQLEYDYFMQHEHIHDMESIYLDMQTQRMRVSPRAIEHGWVEEMEAKMKQQRALITKLKLDTVFGLGLEFKLKEKELVEFQQRIYELEQKRRRFEIWRNEEFLDYWERECRFRYQEKLIQRRQQIAETRRRWQIQFYRSNGKRDNRWRGTYWSQDVLDAAKEKEVFCIGSTDILALVQDKWRLRMQEIESSGQVLDDEIKERDTREHIKDLTDQVALTAATAQIEQTKALFDPVFREVERSFNKVQKQQRAHEKRLLVTRQERQIHEAVDNGVAEQEDRMLEPHGQHAEDPVHELDHQQRKRQLILAAKVPWHLLDQLEAERRKLAREKAMFKLWGKNYSDE
;
A
#
# COMPACT_ATOMS: atom_id res chain seq x y z
N MET A 1 8.09 -56.37 20.13
CA MET A 1 8.36 -55.63 18.87
C MET A 1 7.20 -54.72 18.40
N LYS A 2 6.25 -54.30 19.25
CA LYS A 2 5.09 -53.47 18.80
C LYS A 2 5.12 -51.98 19.21
N SER A 3 5.99 -51.55 20.14
CA SER A 3 6.01 -50.15 20.60
C SER A 3 6.70 -49.16 19.65
N GLY A 4 7.73 -49.59 18.91
CA GLY A 4 8.47 -48.70 18.00
C GLY A 4 7.66 -48.23 16.78
N LYS A 5 6.67 -49.02 16.34
CA LYS A 5 5.75 -48.63 15.25
C LYS A 5 4.78 -47.55 15.72
N PHE A 6 4.38 -47.56 16.98
CA PHE A 6 3.44 -46.59 17.53
C PHE A 6 4.10 -45.23 17.77
N THR A 7 5.31 -45.19 18.33
CA THR A 7 6.05 -43.92 18.48
C THR A 7 6.44 -43.30 17.14
N ASN A 8 6.82 -44.11 16.14
CA ASN A 8 7.07 -43.58 14.79
C ASN A 8 5.78 -43.07 14.12
N ALA A 9 4.64 -43.72 14.37
CA ALA A 9 3.35 -43.23 13.87
C ALA A 9 2.95 -41.90 14.53
N VAL A 10 3.14 -41.75 15.85
CA VAL A 10 2.81 -40.50 16.56
C VAL A 10 3.70 -39.34 16.11
N VAL A 11 5.02 -39.55 15.97
CA VAL A 11 5.94 -38.53 15.46
C VAL A 11 5.61 -38.19 14.00
N SER A 12 5.24 -39.18 13.18
CA SER A 12 4.80 -38.96 11.80
C SER A 12 3.49 -38.16 11.71
N ILE A 13 2.58 -38.33 12.67
CA ILE A 13 1.32 -37.59 12.72
C ILE A 13 1.57 -36.15 13.19
N GLU A 14 2.43 -35.93 14.18
CA GLU A 14 2.82 -34.59 14.63
C GLU A 14 3.57 -33.82 13.52
N SER A 15 4.49 -34.48 12.80
CA SER A 15 5.16 -33.85 11.66
C SER A 15 4.20 -33.57 10.50
N ALA A 16 3.24 -34.47 10.23
CA ALA A 16 2.22 -34.25 9.20
C ALA A 16 1.28 -33.09 9.56
N TRP A 17 0.95 -32.91 10.84
CA TRP A 17 0.17 -31.77 11.32
C TRP A 17 0.92 -30.44 11.22
N ILE A 18 2.22 -30.41 11.51
CA ILE A 18 3.04 -29.21 11.34
C ILE A 18 3.15 -28.85 9.86
N CYS A 19 3.42 -29.83 8.98
CA CYS A 19 3.45 -29.59 7.54
C CYS A 19 2.09 -29.16 6.98
N ALA A 20 0.97 -29.71 7.47
CA ALA A 20 -0.36 -29.27 7.07
C ALA A 20 -0.63 -27.83 7.52
N ALA A 21 -0.25 -27.45 8.75
CA ALA A 21 -0.38 -26.09 9.23
C ALA A 21 0.50 -25.09 8.46
N GLU A 22 1.71 -25.49 8.05
CA GLU A 22 2.58 -24.66 7.20
C GLU A 22 2.00 -24.49 5.79
N VAL A 23 1.41 -25.53 5.21
CA VAL A 23 0.71 -25.47 3.92
C VAL A 23 -0.54 -24.59 4.00
N ASP A 24 -1.31 -24.66 5.09
CA ASP A 24 -2.46 -23.80 5.30
C ASP A 24 -2.06 -22.33 5.46
N VAL A 25 -0.97 -22.04 6.18
CA VAL A 25 -0.41 -20.67 6.28
C VAL A 25 0.08 -20.17 4.93
N GLN A 26 0.76 -20.99 4.13
CA GLN A 26 1.18 -20.62 2.78
C GLN A 26 -0.02 -20.36 1.86
N ARG A 27 -1.07 -21.18 1.94
CA ARG A 27 -2.30 -20.96 1.18
C ARG A 27 -3.00 -19.66 1.59
N GLU A 28 -3.12 -19.38 2.89
CA GLU A 28 -3.67 -18.09 3.37
C GLU A 28 -2.83 -16.89 2.91
N GLU A 29 -1.51 -17.03 2.83
CA GLU A 29 -0.61 -15.98 2.33
C GLU A 29 -0.75 -15.80 0.81
N GLU A 30 -0.83 -16.88 0.04
CA GLU A 30 -1.10 -16.84 -1.41
C GLU A 30 -2.46 -16.19 -1.70
N GLU A 31 -3.51 -16.57 -0.97
CA GLU A 31 -4.84 -15.96 -1.08
C GLU A 31 -4.82 -14.46 -0.74
N ARG A 32 -4.03 -14.05 0.26
CA ARG A 32 -3.84 -12.62 0.59
C ARG A 32 -3.09 -11.86 -0.49
N VAL A 33 -2.03 -12.44 -1.06
CA VAL A 33 -1.27 -11.83 -2.16
C VAL A 33 -2.14 -11.72 -3.41
N GLU A 34 -2.92 -12.74 -3.72
CA GLU A 34 -3.86 -12.73 -4.84
C GLU A 34 -4.98 -11.69 -4.62
N ALA A 35 -5.51 -11.58 -3.40
CA ALA A 35 -6.49 -10.55 -3.04
C ALA A 35 -5.91 -9.12 -3.17
N LEU A 36 -4.67 -8.90 -2.74
CA LEU A 36 -3.97 -7.62 -2.93
C LEU A 36 -3.69 -7.34 -4.41
N GLY A 37 -3.34 -8.36 -5.19
CA GLY A 37 -3.19 -8.26 -6.64
C GLY A 37 -4.51 -7.88 -7.33
N LYS A 38 -5.63 -8.48 -6.91
CA LYS A 38 -6.98 -8.13 -7.39
C LYS A 38 -7.36 -6.69 -7.01
N LEU A 39 -7.07 -6.26 -5.78
CA LEU A 39 -7.31 -4.88 -5.33
C LEU A 39 -6.45 -3.87 -6.08
N ARG A 40 -5.19 -4.19 -6.39
CA ARG A 40 -4.34 -3.31 -7.21
C ARG A 40 -4.82 -3.24 -8.66
N LYS A 41 -5.19 -4.38 -9.25
CA LYS A 41 -5.78 -4.42 -10.60
C LYS A 41 -7.08 -3.63 -10.65
N GLN A 42 -7.95 -3.74 -9.62
CA GLN A 42 -9.15 -2.92 -9.48
C GLN A 42 -8.81 -1.44 -9.31
N SER A 43 -7.87 -1.08 -8.43
CA SER A 43 -7.44 0.30 -8.23
C SER A 43 -6.85 0.96 -9.48
N VAL A 44 -6.13 0.20 -10.31
CA VAL A 44 -5.57 0.70 -11.57
C VAL A 44 -6.68 0.76 -12.63
N LYS A 45 -7.55 -0.25 -12.68
CA LYS A 45 -8.71 -0.27 -13.57
C LYS A 45 -9.67 0.89 -13.28
N ASP A 46 -9.94 1.20 -12.02
CA ASP A 46 -10.80 2.32 -11.59
C ASP A 46 -10.18 3.71 -11.86
N LYS A 47 -8.86 3.79 -12.02
CA LYS A 47 -8.15 5.04 -12.35
C LYS A 47 -8.05 5.32 -13.84
N TYR A 48 -8.08 4.28 -14.69
CA TYR A 48 -7.85 4.41 -16.13
C TYR A 48 -9.06 4.01 -16.99
N GLU A 49 -10.00 3.23 -16.46
CA GLU A 49 -11.31 3.03 -17.07
C GLU A 49 -12.30 3.93 -16.34
N LEU A 50 -12.78 4.98 -17.02
CA LEU A 50 -14.03 5.64 -16.64
C LEU A 50 -15.09 4.53 -16.51
N ALA A 51 -15.41 4.15 -15.28
CA ALA A 51 -16.36 3.08 -14.99
C ALA A 51 -17.59 3.28 -15.87
N SER A 52 -17.78 2.40 -16.86
CA SER A 52 -18.94 2.45 -17.74
C SER A 52 -20.17 2.45 -16.84
N ALA A 53 -21.15 3.32 -17.14
CA ALA A 53 -22.34 3.52 -16.30
C ALA A 53 -23.06 2.21 -15.91
N THR A 54 -22.86 1.15 -16.69
CA THR A 54 -23.31 -0.22 -16.43
C THR A 54 -22.76 -0.85 -15.13
N ASN A 55 -21.47 -0.66 -14.80
CA ASN A 55 -20.86 -1.28 -13.61
C ASN A 55 -21.31 -0.61 -12.29
N ARG A 56 -21.68 0.68 -12.34
CA ARG A 56 -22.30 1.38 -11.20
C ARG A 56 -23.72 0.89 -10.94
N LEU A 57 -24.52 0.72 -11.98
CA LEU A 57 -25.89 0.22 -11.86
C LEU A 57 -25.93 -1.22 -11.30
N ASP A 58 -24.98 -2.08 -11.68
CA ASP A 58 -24.89 -3.44 -11.13
C ASP A 58 -24.46 -3.49 -9.66
N GLN A 59 -23.61 -2.55 -9.22
CA GLN A 59 -23.25 -2.40 -7.81
C GLN A 59 -24.43 -1.87 -6.98
N GLU A 60 -25.13 -0.84 -7.48
CA GLU A 60 -26.34 -0.30 -6.84
C GLU A 60 -27.45 -1.35 -6.75
N LEU A 61 -27.63 -2.18 -7.79
CA LEU A 61 -28.61 -3.28 -7.77
C LEU A 61 -28.27 -4.33 -6.70
N LYS A 62 -26.99 -4.70 -6.55
CA LYS A 62 -26.54 -5.64 -5.51
C LYS A 62 -26.71 -5.08 -4.10
N GLU A 63 -26.41 -3.80 -3.91
CA GLU A 63 -26.63 -3.12 -2.63
C GLU A 63 -28.12 -3.01 -2.29
N GLN A 64 -28.97 -2.71 -3.26
CA GLN A 64 -30.42 -2.71 -3.09
C GLN A 64 -30.96 -4.11 -2.74
N GLN A 65 -30.45 -5.18 -3.38
CA GLN A 65 -30.82 -6.56 -3.04
C GLN A 65 -30.39 -6.94 -1.62
N LEU A 66 -29.20 -6.52 -1.18
CA LEU A 66 -28.72 -6.72 0.20
C LEU A 66 -29.56 -5.94 1.21
N GLN A 67 -29.94 -4.70 0.91
CA GLN A 67 -30.84 -3.92 1.75
C GLN A 67 -32.23 -4.53 1.81
N TRP A 68 -32.75 -5.07 0.70
CA TRP A 68 -34.02 -5.79 0.68
C TRP A 68 -33.99 -7.07 1.50
N LYS A 69 -32.90 -7.86 1.43
CA LYS A 69 -32.69 -9.03 2.29
C LYS A 69 -32.64 -8.64 3.77
N LYS A 70 -31.86 -7.61 4.13
CA LYS A 70 -31.82 -7.10 5.52
C LYS A 70 -33.18 -6.59 5.99
N LYS A 71 -33.94 -5.88 5.15
CA LYS A 71 -35.28 -5.41 5.48
C LYS A 71 -36.30 -6.55 5.61
N THR A 72 -36.22 -7.58 4.77
CA THR A 72 -37.11 -8.76 4.87
C THR A 72 -36.77 -9.61 6.10
N GLU A 73 -35.50 -9.76 6.42
CA GLU A 73 -35.03 -10.46 7.62
C GLU A 73 -35.40 -9.69 8.90
N MET A 74 -35.27 -8.36 8.92
CA MET A 74 -35.79 -7.50 9.99
C MET A 74 -37.32 -7.54 10.11
N ARG A 75 -38.06 -7.65 9.00
CA ARG A 75 -39.52 -7.83 9.04
C ARG A 75 -39.93 -9.20 9.57
N ARG A 76 -39.20 -10.27 9.21
CA ARG A 76 -39.36 -11.61 9.80
C ARG A 76 -39.08 -11.60 11.30
N LEU A 77 -38.00 -10.94 11.73
CA LEU A 77 -37.69 -10.78 13.14
C LEU A 77 -38.76 -9.99 13.89
N ARG A 78 -39.36 -8.96 13.27
CA ARG A 78 -40.44 -8.15 13.86
C ARG A 78 -41.78 -8.89 13.99
N GLN A 79 -42.03 -9.92 13.18
CA GLN A 79 -43.27 -10.72 13.23
C GLN A 79 -43.19 -11.93 14.18
N LEU A 80 -42.02 -12.22 14.76
CA LEU A 80 -41.86 -13.28 15.75
C LEU A 80 -42.24 -12.79 17.16
N PRO A 81 -43.06 -13.54 17.92
CA PRO A 81 -43.39 -13.28 19.32
C PRO A 81 -42.14 -13.15 20.20
N THR A 82 -42.20 -12.26 21.20
CA THR A 82 -41.06 -11.84 22.04
C THR A 82 -40.33 -12.98 22.74
N ASP A 83 -41.04 -14.08 23.04
CA ASP A 83 -40.48 -15.22 23.78
C ASP A 83 -39.55 -16.10 22.93
N GLU A 84 -39.65 -16.03 21.59
CA GLU A 84 -38.80 -16.81 20.67
C GLU A 84 -37.50 -16.08 20.30
N ARG A 85 -37.42 -14.76 20.49
CA ARG A 85 -36.21 -13.96 20.22
C ARG A 85 -35.08 -14.24 21.22
N GLU A 86 -35.41 -14.51 22.47
CA GLU A 86 -34.42 -14.86 23.49
C GLU A 86 -33.88 -16.29 23.32
N LEU A 87 -34.72 -17.21 22.84
CA LEU A 87 -34.33 -18.60 22.59
C LEU A 87 -33.38 -18.73 21.38
N ALA A 88 -33.60 -17.95 20.32
CA ALA A 88 -32.71 -17.92 19.16
C ALA A 88 -31.33 -17.32 19.47
N ALA A 89 -31.27 -16.27 20.30
CA ALA A 89 -30.00 -15.67 20.75
C ALA A 89 -29.21 -16.62 21.68
N LYS A 90 -29.90 -17.31 22.60
CA LYS A 90 -29.28 -18.30 23.50
C LYS A 90 -28.79 -19.56 22.75
N ALA A 91 -29.46 -19.95 21.65
CA ALA A 91 -29.02 -21.08 20.82
C ALA A 91 -27.75 -20.77 20.00
N ALA A 92 -27.59 -19.53 19.53
CA ALA A 92 -26.38 -19.10 18.81
C ALA A 92 -25.14 -19.02 19.73
N GLU A 93 -25.32 -18.62 20.99
CA GLU A 93 -24.24 -18.60 22.00
C GLU A 93 -23.88 -20.00 22.54
N ALA A 94 -24.85 -20.92 22.65
CA ALA A 94 -24.61 -22.29 23.11
C ALA A 94 -23.87 -23.18 22.09
N SER A 95 -23.89 -22.83 20.81
CA SER A 95 -23.19 -23.55 19.73
C SER A 95 -21.66 -23.37 19.79
N SER A 96 -21.17 -22.23 20.30
CA SER A 96 -19.74 -21.88 20.31
C SER A 96 -18.93 -22.55 21.44
N ASN A 97 -19.58 -22.96 22.55
CA ASN A 97 -18.89 -23.36 23.79
C ASN A 97 -18.87 -24.87 24.11
N ASN A 98 -19.52 -25.73 23.32
CA ASN A 98 -19.75 -27.14 23.70
C ASN A 98 -18.66 -28.15 23.27
N ASN A 99 -17.56 -27.73 22.65
CA ASN A 99 -16.50 -28.65 22.20
C ASN A 99 -15.36 -28.90 23.23
N ARG A 100 -15.47 -28.44 24.49
CA ARG A 100 -14.32 -28.52 25.43
C ARG A 100 -14.46 -29.31 26.73
N LYS A 101 -15.59 -29.95 27.03
CA LYS A 101 -15.69 -30.75 28.28
C LYS A 101 -16.55 -32.01 28.13
N LYS A 102 -16.00 -33.03 27.48
CA LYS A 102 -16.35 -34.43 27.80
C LYS A 102 -15.05 -35.14 28.18
N GLY A 103 -14.76 -35.15 29.49
CA GLY A 103 -13.73 -36.02 30.03
C GLY A 103 -14.09 -37.46 29.67
N SER A 104 -13.16 -38.15 28.99
CA SER A 104 -13.32 -39.56 28.63
C SER A 104 -13.73 -40.38 29.85
N ILE A 105 -14.71 -41.27 29.70
CA ILE A 105 -15.21 -42.18 30.75
C ILE A 105 -14.05 -42.90 31.44
N TYR A 106 -12.98 -43.21 30.71
CA TYR A 106 -11.74 -43.80 31.24
C TYR A 106 -10.99 -42.93 32.26
N ALA A 107 -11.07 -41.60 32.16
CA ALA A 107 -10.45 -40.69 33.12
C ALA A 107 -11.20 -40.71 34.47
N MET A 108 -12.53 -40.86 34.45
CA MET A 108 -13.33 -41.01 35.68
C MET A 108 -13.17 -42.40 36.30
N GLU A 109 -13.10 -43.45 35.48
CA GLU A 109 -12.85 -44.84 35.94
C GLU A 109 -11.47 -44.98 36.62
N ASN A 110 -10.43 -44.36 36.04
CA ASN A 110 -9.08 -44.38 36.61
C ASN A 110 -8.98 -43.59 37.92
N LEU A 111 -9.74 -42.50 38.06
CA LEU A 111 -9.83 -41.75 39.32
C LEU A 111 -10.52 -42.58 40.42
N ARG A 112 -11.58 -43.32 40.05
CA ARG A 112 -12.30 -44.24 40.96
C ARG A 112 -11.41 -45.41 41.42
N LEU A 113 -10.64 -46.01 40.52
CA LEU A 113 -9.66 -47.06 40.85
C LEU A 113 -8.53 -46.53 41.74
N ALA A 114 -8.07 -45.31 41.50
CA ALA A 114 -7.06 -44.66 42.34
C ALA A 114 -7.58 -44.35 43.76
N MET A 115 -8.86 -44.02 43.91
CA MET A 115 -9.51 -43.87 45.23
C MET A 115 -9.63 -45.21 45.97
N LEU A 116 -10.08 -46.27 45.29
CA LEU A 116 -10.20 -47.62 45.87
C LEU A 116 -8.86 -48.21 46.32
N MET A 117 -7.76 -47.90 45.61
CA MET A 117 -6.42 -48.34 45.98
C MET A 117 -5.80 -47.54 47.14
N LYS A 118 -6.35 -46.36 47.48
CA LYS A 118 -5.90 -45.49 48.58
C LYS A 118 -6.60 -45.77 49.92
N ASP A 119 -7.62 -46.62 49.96
CA ASP A 119 -8.23 -47.12 51.20
C ASP A 119 -7.26 -48.05 51.95
N THR A 120 -6.34 -47.41 52.65
CA THR A 120 -5.26 -47.98 53.45
C THR A 120 -5.73 -48.45 54.82
N LYS A 121 -7.04 -48.37 55.13
CA LYS A 121 -7.63 -48.78 56.41
C LYS A 121 -7.84 -50.30 56.59
N LEU A 122 -7.49 -51.13 55.59
CA LEU A 122 -7.54 -52.60 55.70
C LEU A 122 -6.18 -53.30 55.93
N ARG A 123 -5.08 -52.55 56.12
CA ARG A 123 -3.71 -53.12 56.20
C ARG A 123 -3.06 -53.11 57.58
N GLN A 124 -3.83 -53.11 58.66
CA GLN A 124 -3.30 -53.34 60.01
C GLN A 124 -4.04 -54.48 60.73
N ARG A 125 -3.80 -55.71 60.29
CA ARG A 125 -3.88 -56.88 61.18
C ARG A 125 -2.53 -57.56 61.18
N VAL A 126 -1.79 -57.36 62.27
CA VAL A 126 -0.53 -58.04 62.59
C VAL A 126 -0.79 -59.54 62.64
N LYS A 127 -0.53 -60.23 61.52
CA LYS A 127 -0.54 -61.70 61.48
C LYS A 127 0.78 -62.18 62.09
N LYS A 128 0.68 -62.80 63.27
CA LYS A 128 1.77 -63.56 63.91
C LYS A 128 2.44 -64.46 62.86
N LYS A 129 3.78 -64.41 62.77
CA LYS A 129 4.57 -65.24 61.87
C LYS A 129 4.41 -66.71 62.27
N LYS A 130 3.47 -67.43 61.65
CA LYS A 130 3.52 -68.89 61.62
C LYS A 130 4.77 -69.27 60.83
N ILE A 131 5.64 -70.09 61.43
CA ILE A 131 6.83 -70.65 60.79
C ILE A 131 6.35 -71.34 59.52
N ARG A 132 6.77 -70.78 58.37
CA ARG A 132 6.38 -71.30 57.06
C ARG A 132 7.15 -72.61 56.86
N PRO A 133 6.50 -73.67 56.35
CA PRO A 133 7.22 -74.91 56.03
C PRO A 133 8.35 -74.61 55.04
N ARG A 134 9.51 -75.24 55.25
CA ARG A 134 10.78 -74.99 54.54
C ARG A 134 10.63 -74.93 53.00
N ILE A 135 9.72 -75.74 52.44
CA ILE A 135 9.36 -75.78 51.02
C ILE A 135 8.86 -74.42 50.49
N VAL A 136 8.05 -73.71 51.27
CA VAL A 136 7.53 -72.38 50.90
C VAL A 136 8.63 -71.33 50.94
N GLN A 137 9.62 -71.51 51.82
CA GLN A 137 10.78 -70.62 51.91
C GLN A 137 11.71 -70.83 50.71
N ASP A 138 11.92 -72.06 50.29
CA ASP A 138 12.69 -72.40 49.08
C ASP A 138 12.01 -71.86 47.82
N MET A 139 10.69 -72.02 47.68
CA MET A 139 9.89 -71.40 46.61
C MET A 139 10.03 -69.86 46.59
N LEU A 140 9.94 -69.20 47.75
CA LEU A 140 10.12 -67.74 47.82
C LEU A 140 11.57 -67.30 47.53
N THR A 141 12.57 -68.13 47.85
CA THR A 141 13.97 -67.85 47.47
C THR A 141 14.18 -68.01 45.96
N LEU A 142 13.56 -69.00 45.33
CA LEU A 142 13.53 -69.15 43.88
C LEU A 142 12.84 -67.97 43.22
N GLU A 143 11.67 -67.55 43.69
CA GLU A 143 10.98 -66.35 43.20
C GLU A 143 11.83 -65.09 43.35
N ARG A 144 12.56 -64.93 44.47
CA ARG A 144 13.50 -63.82 44.64
C ARG A 144 14.66 -63.89 43.64
N ARG A 145 15.22 -65.07 43.39
CA ARG A 145 16.28 -65.26 42.37
C ARG A 145 15.76 -64.94 40.97
N TYR A 146 14.54 -65.37 40.62
CA TYR A 146 13.90 -65.01 39.36
C TYR A 146 13.62 -63.51 39.28
N ALA A 147 13.15 -62.88 40.36
CA ALA A 147 12.91 -61.44 40.41
C ALA A 147 14.22 -60.63 40.29
N GLU A 148 15.31 -61.08 40.92
CA GLU A 148 16.64 -60.47 40.79
C GLU A 148 17.21 -60.67 39.38
N GLY A 149 17.05 -61.86 38.80
CA GLY A 149 17.39 -62.14 37.40
C GLY A 149 16.61 -61.24 36.44
N ALA A 150 15.30 -61.08 36.65
CA ALA A 150 14.44 -60.20 35.88
C ALA A 150 14.85 -58.73 36.02
N ARG A 151 15.20 -58.26 37.24
CA ARG A 151 15.72 -56.89 37.45
C ARG A 151 17.03 -56.64 36.72
N ARG A 152 17.95 -57.61 36.74
CA ARG A 152 19.21 -57.53 35.97
C ARG A 152 18.92 -57.46 34.48
N LEU A 153 18.07 -58.34 33.96
CA LEU A 153 17.66 -58.31 32.56
C LEU A 153 16.98 -57.00 32.17
N GLN A 154 16.09 -56.46 32.99
CA GLN A 154 15.45 -55.16 32.78
C GLN A 154 16.46 -54.01 32.79
N LYS A 155 17.47 -54.04 33.67
CA LYS A 155 18.54 -53.02 33.70
C LYS A 155 19.36 -53.06 32.40
N TRP A 156 19.74 -54.25 31.95
CA TRP A 156 20.46 -54.45 30.69
C TRP A 156 19.61 -54.02 29.50
N TRP A 157 18.34 -54.41 29.47
CA TRP A 157 17.41 -54.04 28.40
C TRP A 157 17.16 -52.54 28.33
N ARG A 158 16.98 -51.86 29.46
CA ARG A 158 16.90 -50.39 29.52
C ARG A 158 18.19 -49.74 29.01
N GLY A 159 19.36 -50.25 29.42
CA GLY A 159 20.65 -49.76 28.93
C GLY A 159 20.81 -49.93 27.41
N TYR A 160 20.41 -51.08 26.86
CA TYR A 160 20.43 -51.35 25.43
C TYR A 160 19.48 -50.42 24.66
N LEU A 161 18.22 -50.30 25.10
CA LEU A 161 17.25 -49.39 24.49
C LEU A 161 17.72 -47.94 24.54
N HIS A 162 18.34 -47.50 25.64
CA HIS A 162 18.85 -46.14 25.77
C HIS A 162 20.01 -45.86 24.81
N ARG A 163 20.92 -46.83 24.62
CA ARG A 163 22.00 -46.74 23.62
C ARG A 163 21.44 -46.72 22.20
N GLN A 164 20.41 -47.52 21.92
CA GLN A 164 19.77 -47.55 20.61
C GLN A 164 19.04 -46.25 20.29
N PHE A 165 18.34 -45.68 21.28
CA PHE A 165 17.74 -44.36 21.17
C PHE A 165 18.77 -43.28 20.83
N TRP A 166 19.87 -43.20 21.59
CA TRP A 166 20.92 -42.21 21.33
C TRP A 166 21.57 -42.39 19.96
N ARG A 167 21.82 -43.62 19.52
CA ARG A 167 22.36 -43.88 18.17
C ARG A 167 21.45 -43.35 17.07
N LEU A 168 20.13 -43.58 17.18
CA LEU A 168 19.16 -43.06 16.22
C LEU A 168 19.06 -41.54 16.29
N TYR A 169 19.03 -40.97 17.49
CA TYR A 169 18.99 -39.53 17.71
C TYR A 169 20.22 -38.83 17.09
N PHE A 170 21.44 -39.31 17.35
CA PHE A 170 22.64 -38.73 16.76
C PHE A 170 22.69 -38.87 15.24
N ARG A 171 22.16 -39.96 14.68
CA ARG A 171 22.04 -40.12 13.22
C ARG A 171 21.06 -39.10 12.64
N GLN A 172 19.92 -38.87 13.29
CA GLN A 172 18.95 -37.86 12.88
C GLN A 172 19.51 -36.44 13.01
N VAL A 173 20.20 -36.12 14.10
CA VAL A 173 20.87 -34.82 14.29
C VAL A 173 21.95 -34.60 13.22
N LYS A 174 22.75 -35.61 12.90
CA LYS A 174 23.76 -35.52 11.83
C LYS A 174 23.11 -35.26 10.47
N ALA A 175 21.99 -35.91 10.16
CA ALA A 175 21.23 -35.67 8.93
C ALA A 175 20.64 -34.25 8.91
N ALA A 176 20.05 -33.78 10.02
CA ALA A 176 19.53 -32.42 10.13
C ALA A 176 20.63 -31.36 9.93
N VAL A 177 21.81 -31.55 10.51
CA VAL A 177 22.97 -30.66 10.30
C VAL A 177 23.43 -30.67 8.84
N GLN A 178 23.40 -31.82 8.16
CA GLN A 178 23.74 -31.91 6.73
C GLN A 178 22.71 -31.17 5.86
N ILE A 179 21.42 -31.36 6.13
CA ILE A 179 20.32 -30.66 5.45
C ILE A 179 20.48 -29.13 5.64
N GLN A 180 20.66 -28.68 6.89
CA GLN A 180 20.86 -27.26 7.19
C GLN A 180 22.09 -26.65 6.50
N ARG A 181 23.17 -27.41 6.32
CA ARG A 181 24.36 -26.94 5.60
C ARG A 181 24.10 -26.76 4.11
N HIS A 182 23.40 -27.70 3.49
CA HIS A 182 23.07 -27.65 2.06
C HIS A 182 22.03 -26.55 1.76
N GLU A 183 21.03 -26.41 2.62
CA GLU A 183 20.05 -25.31 2.53
C GLU A 183 20.73 -23.95 2.76
N GLY A 184 21.67 -23.87 3.70
CA GLY A 184 22.43 -22.65 3.97
C GLY A 184 23.42 -22.26 2.86
N SER A 185 23.93 -23.20 2.06
CA SER A 185 24.72 -22.87 0.85
C SER A 185 23.80 -22.41 -0.28
N ALA A 186 22.71 -23.14 -0.54
CA ALA A 186 21.73 -22.77 -1.57
C ALA A 186 21.10 -21.40 -1.31
N PHE A 187 20.77 -21.08 -0.06
CA PHE A 187 20.25 -19.77 0.32
C PHE A 187 21.26 -18.64 0.10
N ARG A 188 22.55 -18.89 0.35
CA ARG A 188 23.60 -17.89 0.10
C ARG A 188 23.81 -17.63 -1.39
N GLU A 189 23.82 -18.70 -2.19
CA GLU A 189 23.87 -18.59 -3.65
C GLU A 189 22.65 -17.84 -4.20
N TRP A 190 21.45 -18.12 -3.69
CA TRP A 190 20.24 -17.40 -4.04
C TRP A 190 20.30 -15.91 -3.68
N CYS A 191 20.73 -15.57 -2.45
CA CYS A 191 20.91 -14.15 -2.06
C CYS A 191 22.01 -13.44 -2.87
N HIS A 192 23.07 -14.16 -3.28
CA HIS A 192 24.10 -13.60 -4.16
C HIS A 192 23.55 -13.36 -5.56
N SER A 193 22.83 -14.34 -6.11
CA SER A 193 22.08 -14.22 -7.37
C SER A 193 21.19 -12.98 -7.36
N ASP A 194 20.32 -12.83 -6.37
CA ASP A 194 19.38 -11.72 -6.29
C ASP A 194 20.08 -10.36 -6.15
N SER A 195 21.16 -10.28 -5.37
CA SER A 195 21.92 -9.03 -5.21
C SER A 195 22.71 -8.67 -6.48
N THR A 196 23.27 -9.66 -7.20
CA THR A 196 23.87 -9.44 -8.52
C THR A 196 22.85 -9.02 -9.57
N GLU A 197 21.65 -9.61 -9.59
CA GLU A 197 20.61 -9.22 -10.54
C GLU A 197 20.10 -7.80 -10.27
N THR A 198 19.94 -7.43 -9.00
CA THR A 198 19.54 -6.07 -8.59
C THR A 198 20.58 -5.04 -9.02
N ARG A 199 21.87 -5.36 -8.89
CA ARG A 199 22.97 -4.52 -9.38
C ARG A 199 23.00 -4.43 -10.90
N ASN A 200 22.83 -5.55 -11.60
CA ASN A 200 22.77 -5.58 -13.07
C ASN A 200 21.62 -4.71 -13.59
N ARG A 201 20.46 -4.72 -12.91
CA ARG A 201 19.32 -3.85 -13.25
C ARG A 201 19.62 -2.37 -13.02
N GLN A 202 20.34 -2.02 -11.94
CA GLN A 202 20.80 -0.64 -11.74
C GLN A 202 21.75 -0.19 -12.85
N GLU A 203 22.70 -1.04 -13.23
CA GLU A 203 23.61 -0.78 -14.34
C GLU A 203 22.84 -0.65 -15.67
N PHE A 204 21.83 -1.49 -15.89
CA PHE A 204 20.96 -1.40 -17.07
C PHE A 204 20.13 -0.10 -17.11
N MET A 205 19.55 0.33 -15.99
CA MET A 205 18.88 1.62 -15.89
C MET A 205 19.82 2.80 -16.19
N ALA A 206 21.08 2.74 -15.73
CA ALA A 206 22.07 3.77 -16.03
C ALA A 206 22.42 3.80 -17.53
N VAL A 207 22.48 2.64 -18.20
CA VAL A 207 22.64 2.58 -19.66
C VAL A 207 21.45 3.21 -20.38
N LEU A 208 20.22 2.89 -19.97
CA LEU A 208 19.01 3.49 -20.54
C LEU A 208 18.95 5.01 -20.36
N GLU A 209 19.40 5.51 -19.21
CA GLU A 209 19.53 6.95 -18.94
C GLU A 209 20.55 7.61 -19.87
N ALA A 210 21.73 7.01 -20.03
CA ALA A 210 22.75 7.51 -20.95
C ALA A 210 22.26 7.53 -22.42
N GLU A 211 21.51 6.52 -22.85
CA GLU A 211 20.89 6.48 -24.18
C GLU A 211 19.80 7.55 -24.34
N GLU A 212 18.96 7.77 -23.32
CA GLU A 212 17.96 8.84 -23.31
C GLU A 212 18.64 10.23 -23.47
N GLU A 213 19.70 10.47 -22.70
CA GLU A 213 20.49 11.70 -22.76
C GLU A 213 21.15 11.88 -24.12
N TRP A 214 21.72 10.81 -24.68
CA TRP A 214 22.31 10.86 -26.02
C TRP A 214 21.27 11.28 -27.06
N HIS A 215 20.09 10.67 -27.06
CA HIS A 215 19.00 11.02 -27.97
C HIS A 215 18.52 12.46 -27.78
N ARG A 216 18.45 12.94 -26.54
CA ARG A 216 18.13 14.34 -26.22
C ARG A 216 19.16 15.29 -26.83
N VAL A 217 20.45 15.04 -26.59
CA VAL A 217 21.55 15.85 -27.14
C VAL A 217 21.56 15.84 -28.67
N GLN A 218 21.30 14.69 -29.30
CA GLN A 218 21.21 14.62 -30.77
C GLN A 218 20.03 15.41 -31.30
N ARG A 219 18.86 15.33 -30.65
CA ARG A 219 17.69 16.14 -31.00
C ARG A 219 18.01 17.63 -30.90
N ASP A 220 18.65 18.05 -29.81
CA ASP A 220 19.02 19.45 -29.59
C ASP A 220 20.05 19.94 -30.62
N LYS A 221 21.02 19.09 -31.00
CA LYS A 221 21.96 19.38 -32.09
C LYS A 221 21.25 19.54 -33.44
N LEU A 222 20.28 18.68 -33.76
CA LEU A 222 19.50 18.81 -34.99
C LEU A 222 18.60 20.04 -34.97
N GLN A 223 17.97 20.35 -33.85
CA GLN A 223 17.16 21.57 -33.68
C GLN A 223 18.03 22.81 -33.84
N ALA A 224 19.23 22.84 -33.24
CA ALA A 224 20.16 23.95 -33.41
C ALA A 224 20.61 24.09 -34.88
N ARG A 225 20.82 22.98 -35.60
CA ARG A 225 21.11 23.02 -37.05
C ARG A 225 19.93 23.55 -37.87
N LEU A 226 18.69 23.15 -37.54
CA LEU A 226 17.48 23.67 -38.17
C LEU A 226 17.39 25.19 -37.97
N ASN A 227 17.56 25.65 -36.73
CA ASN A 227 17.48 27.06 -36.38
C ASN A 227 18.59 27.88 -37.07
N ARG A 228 19.84 27.37 -37.10
CA ARG A 228 20.95 28.02 -37.81
C ARG A 228 20.73 28.16 -39.31
N LYS A 229 20.04 27.20 -39.93
CA LYS A 229 19.69 27.27 -41.35
C LYS A 229 18.51 28.20 -41.63
N GLN A 230 17.79 28.65 -40.61
CA GLN A 230 16.59 29.50 -40.73
C GLN A 230 15.59 28.97 -41.76
N LEU A 231 15.47 27.64 -41.89
CA LEU A 231 14.66 27.03 -42.95
C LEU A 231 13.19 27.42 -42.83
N GLN A 232 12.68 27.58 -41.61
CA GLN A 232 11.29 28.00 -41.36
C GLN A 232 11.03 29.41 -41.90
N GLU A 233 11.90 30.36 -41.56
CA GLU A 233 11.82 31.74 -42.03
C GLU A 233 11.96 31.80 -43.55
N ARG A 234 12.91 31.04 -44.12
CA ARG A 234 13.13 31.02 -45.57
C ARG A 234 11.96 30.41 -46.33
N VAL A 235 11.35 29.34 -45.82
CA VAL A 235 10.16 28.73 -46.44
C VAL A 235 8.98 29.70 -46.38
N ALA A 236 8.76 30.38 -45.25
CA ALA A 236 7.71 31.38 -45.13
C ALA A 236 7.90 32.59 -46.07
N GLN A 237 9.14 33.07 -46.22
CA GLN A 237 9.47 34.11 -47.19
C GLN A 237 9.19 33.66 -48.63
N LEU A 238 9.66 32.46 -49.00
CA LEU A 238 9.43 31.92 -50.34
C LEU A 238 7.95 31.66 -50.62
N GLU A 239 7.18 31.23 -49.62
CA GLU A 239 5.72 31.08 -49.72
C GLU A 239 5.05 32.43 -50.00
N TYR A 240 5.44 33.47 -49.26
CA TYR A 240 4.95 34.83 -49.48
C TYR A 240 5.34 35.37 -50.86
N ASP A 241 6.60 35.27 -51.25
CA ASP A 241 7.09 35.73 -52.55
C ASP A 241 6.39 34.98 -53.70
N TYR A 242 6.18 33.67 -53.54
CA TYR A 242 5.45 32.85 -54.50
C TYR A 242 3.99 33.29 -54.63
N PHE A 243 3.32 33.59 -53.51
CA PHE A 243 1.96 34.10 -53.49
C PHE A 243 1.85 35.49 -54.16
N MET A 244 2.71 36.44 -53.77
CA MET A 244 2.71 37.80 -54.34
C MET A 244 2.95 37.79 -55.85
N GLN A 245 3.81 36.89 -56.34
CA GLN A 245 4.06 36.77 -57.77
C GLN A 245 2.88 36.15 -58.53
N HIS A 246 2.11 35.26 -57.90
CA HIS A 246 0.85 34.78 -58.49
C HIS A 246 -0.20 35.88 -58.57
N GLU A 247 -0.31 36.73 -57.54
CA GLU A 247 -1.19 37.91 -57.61
C GLU A 247 -0.75 38.86 -58.72
N HIS A 248 0.55 39.13 -58.86
CA HIS A 248 1.06 39.96 -59.94
C HIS A 248 0.76 39.39 -61.34
N ILE A 249 0.89 38.06 -61.50
CA ILE A 249 0.49 37.38 -62.74
C ILE A 249 -1.01 37.56 -62.98
N HIS A 250 -1.83 37.42 -61.93
CA HIS A 250 -3.28 37.57 -62.04
C HIS A 250 -3.68 38.98 -62.48
N ASP A 251 -3.04 40.02 -61.94
CA ASP A 251 -3.27 41.41 -62.37
C ASP A 251 -2.90 41.60 -63.84
N MET A 252 -1.76 41.04 -64.27
CA MET A 252 -1.32 41.10 -65.67
C MET A 252 -2.26 40.37 -66.62
N GLU A 253 -2.86 39.25 -66.18
CA GLU A 253 -3.90 38.52 -66.91
C GLU A 253 -5.20 39.31 -67.00
N SER A 254 -5.61 39.98 -65.92
CA SER A 254 -6.77 40.86 -65.91
C SER A 254 -6.63 41.98 -66.96
N ILE A 255 -5.47 42.64 -67.00
CA ILE A 255 -5.16 43.65 -68.03
C ILE A 255 -5.23 43.06 -69.45
N TYR A 256 -4.75 41.83 -69.65
CA TYR A 256 -4.84 41.16 -70.95
C TYR A 256 -6.30 40.87 -71.36
N LEU A 257 -7.14 40.43 -70.43
CA LEU A 257 -8.57 40.20 -70.68
C LEU A 257 -9.32 41.51 -70.97
N ASP A 258 -8.97 42.60 -70.30
CA ASP A 258 -9.49 43.93 -70.59
C ASP A 258 -9.12 44.38 -72.00
N MET A 259 -7.85 44.20 -72.41
CA MET A 259 -7.42 44.48 -73.78
C MET A 259 -8.18 43.64 -74.81
N GLN A 260 -8.44 42.37 -74.51
CA GLN A 260 -9.24 41.49 -75.37
C GLN A 260 -10.69 42.01 -75.49
N THR A 261 -11.27 42.46 -74.38
CA THR A 261 -12.62 43.03 -74.36
C THR A 261 -12.69 44.34 -75.13
N GLN A 262 -11.67 45.19 -75.02
CA GLN A 262 -11.55 46.43 -75.80
C GLN A 262 -11.46 46.15 -77.30
N ARG A 263 -10.64 45.17 -77.72
CA ARG A 263 -10.54 44.73 -79.12
C ARG A 263 -11.91 44.35 -79.70
N MET A 264 -12.76 43.67 -78.92
CA MET A 264 -14.12 43.30 -79.35
C MET A 264 -15.08 44.49 -79.48
N ARG A 265 -14.77 45.63 -78.88
CA ARG A 265 -15.60 46.85 -78.86
C ARG A 265 -15.11 47.95 -79.80
N VAL A 266 -14.06 47.70 -80.59
CA VAL A 266 -13.48 48.70 -81.50
C VAL A 266 -14.48 49.05 -82.60
N SER A 267 -14.61 50.35 -82.91
CA SER A 267 -15.51 50.84 -83.95
C SER A 267 -14.93 50.62 -85.36
N PRO A 268 -15.78 50.49 -86.42
CA PRO A 268 -15.30 50.23 -87.79
C PRO A 268 -14.25 51.21 -88.30
N ARG A 269 -14.37 52.50 -87.95
CA ARG A 269 -13.40 53.54 -88.33
C ARG A 269 -12.03 53.35 -87.68
N ALA A 270 -11.97 52.84 -86.45
CA ALA A 270 -10.71 52.52 -85.80
C ALA A 270 -10.04 51.28 -86.42
N ILE A 271 -10.83 50.34 -86.97
CA ILE A 271 -10.31 49.20 -87.74
C ILE A 271 -9.59 49.70 -88.99
N GLU A 272 -10.18 50.64 -89.74
CA GLU A 272 -9.56 51.25 -90.93
C GLU A 272 -8.24 51.98 -90.63
N HIS A 273 -8.09 52.50 -89.40
CA HIS A 273 -6.87 53.17 -88.93
C HIS A 273 -5.81 52.20 -88.35
N GLY A 274 -5.99 50.89 -88.45
CA GLY A 274 -4.98 49.90 -88.02
C GLY A 274 -4.91 49.64 -86.50
N TRP A 275 -5.84 50.18 -85.70
CA TRP A 275 -5.83 50.00 -84.24
C TRP A 275 -5.90 48.54 -83.79
N VAL A 276 -6.57 47.70 -84.57
CA VAL A 276 -6.71 46.27 -84.27
C VAL A 276 -5.35 45.57 -84.35
N GLU A 277 -4.54 45.89 -85.36
CA GLU A 277 -3.21 45.30 -85.56
C GLU A 277 -2.25 45.73 -84.44
N GLU A 278 -2.29 47.01 -84.05
CA GLU A 278 -1.52 47.50 -82.90
C GLU A 278 -1.94 46.85 -81.58
N MET A 279 -3.25 46.70 -81.33
CA MET A 279 -3.76 45.99 -80.15
C MET A 279 -3.34 44.53 -80.15
N GLU A 280 -3.40 43.83 -81.28
CA GLU A 280 -2.96 42.44 -81.38
C GLU A 280 -1.47 42.28 -81.12
N ALA A 281 -0.64 43.21 -81.63
CA ALA A 281 0.79 43.24 -81.32
C ALA A 281 1.05 43.42 -79.82
N LYS A 282 0.36 44.37 -79.18
CA LYS A 282 0.44 44.61 -77.72
C LYS A 282 -0.06 43.41 -76.91
N MET A 283 -1.17 42.80 -77.30
CA MET A 283 -1.70 41.58 -76.68
C MET A 283 -0.70 40.42 -76.79
N LYS A 284 -0.04 40.25 -77.94
CA LYS A 284 0.98 39.22 -78.14
C LYS A 284 2.19 39.45 -77.24
N GLN A 285 2.65 40.70 -77.11
CA GLN A 285 3.74 41.07 -76.19
C GLN A 285 3.35 40.82 -74.74
N GLN A 286 2.15 41.24 -74.32
CA GLN A 286 1.63 41.02 -72.96
C GLN A 286 1.52 39.51 -72.66
N ARG A 287 1.01 38.71 -73.59
CA ARG A 287 0.92 37.25 -73.42
C ARG A 287 2.30 36.61 -73.28
N ALA A 288 3.29 37.08 -74.04
CA ALA A 288 4.66 36.61 -73.91
C ALA A 288 5.25 36.96 -72.53
N LEU A 289 5.00 38.18 -72.03
CA LEU A 289 5.40 38.61 -70.69
C LEU A 289 4.75 37.76 -69.59
N ILE A 290 3.42 37.56 -69.64
CA ILE A 290 2.69 36.71 -68.70
C ILE A 290 3.24 35.29 -68.73
N THR A 291 3.50 34.73 -69.91
CA THR A 291 4.03 33.37 -70.05
C THR A 291 5.42 33.27 -69.42
N LYS A 292 6.29 34.26 -69.67
CA LYS A 292 7.61 34.32 -69.07
C LYS A 292 7.53 34.39 -67.54
N LEU A 293 6.70 35.30 -67.00
CA LEU A 293 6.49 35.44 -65.56
C LEU A 293 5.98 34.12 -64.95
N LYS A 294 4.99 33.46 -65.56
CA LYS A 294 4.50 32.15 -65.11
C LYS A 294 5.58 31.07 -65.08
N LEU A 295 6.44 31.03 -66.09
CA LEU A 295 7.54 30.07 -66.13
C LEU A 295 8.57 30.37 -65.03
N ASP A 296 8.94 31.64 -64.87
CA ASP A 296 9.89 32.08 -63.85
C ASP A 296 9.35 31.84 -62.43
N THR A 297 8.05 32.04 -62.19
CA THR A 297 7.42 31.79 -60.88
C THR A 297 7.28 30.33 -60.57
N VAL A 298 6.88 29.48 -61.53
CA VAL A 298 6.71 28.04 -61.29
C VAL A 298 8.06 27.35 -61.15
N PHE A 299 8.99 27.59 -62.08
CA PHE A 299 10.26 26.86 -62.13
C PHE A 299 11.39 27.52 -61.35
N GLY A 300 11.36 28.83 -61.15
CA GLY A 300 12.29 29.53 -60.27
C GLY A 300 11.82 29.43 -58.83
N LEU A 301 10.89 30.32 -58.44
CA LEU A 301 10.45 30.47 -57.06
C LEU A 301 9.74 29.23 -56.52
N GLY A 302 8.82 28.65 -57.30
CA GLY A 302 8.02 27.49 -56.89
C GLY A 302 8.87 26.23 -56.66
N LEU A 303 9.88 26.00 -57.52
CA LEU A 303 10.80 24.89 -57.35
C LEU A 303 11.64 25.06 -56.08
N GLU A 304 12.24 26.24 -55.88
CA GLU A 304 13.03 26.53 -54.69
C GLU A 304 12.20 26.41 -53.40
N PHE A 305 10.99 26.96 -53.40
CA PHE A 305 10.03 26.81 -52.31
C PHE A 305 9.79 25.33 -51.99
N LYS A 306 9.43 24.51 -52.98
CA LYS A 306 9.17 23.07 -52.78
C LYS A 306 10.39 22.28 -52.35
N LEU A 307 11.59 22.65 -52.78
CA LEU A 307 12.83 22.02 -52.31
C LEU A 307 13.08 22.34 -50.83
N LYS A 308 12.93 23.62 -50.43
CA LYS A 308 13.13 24.03 -49.04
C LYS A 308 12.06 23.53 -48.09
N GLU A 309 10.81 23.46 -48.55
CA GLU A 309 9.71 22.83 -47.82
C GLU A 309 10.02 21.36 -47.54
N LYS A 310 10.47 20.60 -48.56
CA LYS A 310 10.89 19.21 -48.38
C LYS A 310 12.03 19.06 -47.40
N GLU A 311 13.09 19.88 -47.53
CA GLU A 311 14.22 19.87 -46.58
C GLU A 311 13.73 20.11 -45.14
N LEU A 312 12.85 21.08 -44.93
CA LEU A 312 12.28 21.39 -43.62
C LEU A 312 11.49 20.20 -43.04
N VAL A 313 10.63 19.58 -43.84
CA VAL A 313 9.84 18.41 -43.44
C VAL A 313 10.76 17.24 -43.08
N GLU A 314 11.81 16.97 -43.85
CA GLU A 314 12.78 15.91 -43.55
C GLU A 314 13.50 16.16 -42.22
N PHE A 315 13.89 17.40 -41.93
CA PHE A 315 14.48 17.74 -40.63
C PHE A 315 13.50 17.52 -39.47
N GLN A 316 12.24 17.95 -39.63
CA GLN A 316 11.21 17.75 -38.63
C GLN A 316 10.92 16.28 -38.37
N GLN A 317 10.86 15.45 -39.43
CA GLN A 317 10.68 14.01 -39.32
C GLN A 317 11.83 13.37 -38.54
N ARG A 318 13.08 13.71 -38.85
CA ARG A 318 14.26 13.20 -38.11
C ARG A 318 14.25 13.59 -36.63
N ILE A 319 13.85 14.83 -36.32
CA ILE A 319 13.70 15.30 -34.94
C ILE A 319 12.62 14.48 -34.22
N TYR A 320 11.48 14.28 -34.87
CA TYR A 320 10.38 13.49 -34.33
C TYR A 320 10.79 12.03 -34.08
N GLU A 321 11.50 11.39 -35.01
CA GLU A 321 12.01 10.02 -34.85
C GLU A 321 12.96 9.88 -33.65
N LEU A 322 13.87 10.85 -33.45
CA LEU A 322 14.75 10.85 -32.28
C LEU A 322 13.95 11.03 -30.99
N GLU A 323 12.93 11.87 -30.99
CA GLU A 323 12.08 12.07 -29.82
C GLU A 323 11.23 10.82 -29.51
N GLN A 324 10.73 10.14 -30.53
CA GLN A 324 10.04 8.86 -30.36
C GLN A 324 10.96 7.78 -29.80
N LYS A 325 12.21 7.70 -30.26
CA LYS A 325 13.21 6.78 -29.69
C LYS A 325 13.49 7.12 -28.23
N ARG A 326 13.70 8.40 -27.90
CA ARG A 326 13.87 8.87 -26.53
C ARG A 326 12.71 8.44 -25.63
N ARG A 327 11.46 8.68 -26.07
CA ARG A 327 10.25 8.29 -25.31
C ARG A 327 10.17 6.79 -25.06
N ARG A 328 10.59 5.96 -26.03
CA ARG A 328 10.65 4.50 -25.85
C ARG A 328 11.65 4.11 -24.76
N PHE A 329 12.84 4.71 -24.76
CA PHE A 329 13.83 4.49 -23.70
C PHE A 329 13.35 4.99 -22.34
N GLU A 330 12.64 6.13 -22.28
CA GLU A 330 12.05 6.63 -21.05
C GLU A 330 10.99 5.68 -20.48
N ILE A 331 10.09 5.16 -21.33
CA ILE A 331 9.09 4.15 -20.93
C ILE A 331 9.79 2.91 -20.41
N TRP A 332 10.78 2.38 -21.14
CA TRP A 332 11.51 1.19 -20.73
C TRP A 332 12.26 1.40 -19.41
N ARG A 333 12.91 2.55 -19.23
CA ARG A 333 13.57 2.89 -17.96
C ARG A 333 12.57 2.90 -16.81
N ASN A 334 11.38 3.46 -17.02
CA ASN A 334 10.33 3.51 -15.99
C ASN A 334 9.82 2.11 -15.65
N GLU A 335 9.68 1.23 -16.64
CA GLU A 335 9.33 -0.18 -16.42
C GLU A 335 10.40 -0.88 -15.59
N GLU A 336 11.69 -0.78 -15.97
CA GLU A 336 12.81 -1.37 -15.21
C GLU A 336 12.90 -0.80 -13.78
N PHE A 337 12.64 0.49 -13.62
CA PHE A 337 12.61 1.15 -12.31
C PHE A 337 11.51 0.61 -11.41
N LEU A 338 10.29 0.43 -11.94
CA LEU A 338 9.18 -0.16 -11.20
C LEU A 338 9.53 -1.59 -10.76
N ASP A 339 10.11 -2.36 -11.67
CA ASP A 339 10.53 -3.73 -11.46
C ASP A 339 11.62 -3.85 -10.36
N TYR A 340 12.64 -2.99 -10.44
CA TYR A 340 13.66 -2.81 -9.40
C TYR A 340 13.03 -2.42 -8.06
N TRP A 341 12.14 -1.42 -8.07
CA TRP A 341 11.53 -0.88 -6.86
C TRP A 341 10.66 -1.91 -6.15
N GLU A 342 9.88 -2.70 -6.89
CA GLU A 342 9.08 -3.79 -6.33
C GLU A 342 9.95 -4.81 -5.59
N ARG A 343 11.08 -5.19 -6.18
CA ARG A 343 12.04 -6.13 -5.57
C ARG A 343 12.67 -5.55 -4.31
N GLU A 344 13.17 -4.32 -4.38
CA GLU A 344 13.74 -3.61 -3.23
C GLU A 344 12.72 -3.49 -2.08
N CYS A 345 11.45 -3.24 -2.40
CA CYS A 345 10.37 -3.22 -1.41
C CYS A 345 10.15 -4.60 -0.77
N ARG A 346 10.16 -5.68 -1.56
CA ARG A 346 10.04 -7.06 -1.04
C ARG A 346 11.21 -7.39 -0.11
N PHE A 347 12.43 -7.03 -0.52
CA PHE A 347 13.63 -7.26 0.28
C PHE A 347 13.56 -6.53 1.62
N ARG A 348 13.27 -5.23 1.61
CA ARG A 348 13.11 -4.43 2.84
C ARG A 348 11.99 -4.95 3.74
N TYR A 349 10.91 -5.46 3.16
CA TYR A 349 9.82 -6.06 3.92
C TYR A 349 10.25 -7.38 4.60
N GLN A 350 10.92 -8.27 3.87
CA GLN A 350 11.46 -9.52 4.40
C GLN A 350 12.49 -9.25 5.50
N GLU A 351 13.37 -8.27 5.31
CA GLU A 351 14.36 -7.87 6.31
C GLU A 351 13.67 -7.40 7.60
N LYS A 352 12.62 -6.57 7.50
CA LYS A 352 11.81 -6.15 8.65
C LYS A 352 11.15 -7.34 9.34
N LEU A 353 10.66 -8.33 8.61
CA LEU A 353 10.09 -9.55 9.20
C LEU A 353 11.15 -10.36 9.96
N ILE A 354 12.35 -10.53 9.38
CA ILE A 354 13.47 -11.21 10.04
C ILE A 354 13.88 -10.46 11.31
N GLN A 355 14.04 -9.13 11.23
CA GLN A 355 14.36 -8.29 12.38
C GLN A 355 13.30 -8.40 13.48
N ARG A 356 12.00 -8.38 13.13
CA ARG A 356 10.91 -8.59 14.10
C ARG A 356 10.98 -9.98 14.74
N ARG A 357 11.22 -11.04 13.96
CA ARG A 357 11.39 -12.40 14.48
C ARG A 357 12.59 -12.49 15.44
N GLN A 358 13.70 -11.83 15.11
CA GLN A 358 14.87 -11.74 15.97
C GLN A 358 14.56 -10.99 17.27
N GLN A 359 13.90 -9.82 17.20
CA GLN A 359 13.47 -9.07 18.38
C GLN A 359 12.52 -9.88 19.28
N ILE A 360 11.56 -10.60 18.70
CA ILE A 360 10.66 -11.49 19.45
C ILE A 360 11.47 -12.63 20.09
N ALA A 361 12.44 -13.22 19.38
CA ALA A 361 13.29 -14.26 19.95
C ALA A 361 14.19 -13.72 21.08
N GLU A 362 14.75 -12.52 20.93
CA GLU A 362 15.57 -11.87 21.95
C GLU A 362 14.76 -11.49 23.18
N THR A 363 13.59 -10.88 23.00
CA THR A 363 12.67 -10.60 24.09
C THR A 363 12.30 -11.91 24.80
N ARG A 364 11.89 -12.96 24.08
CA ARG A 364 11.65 -14.28 24.68
C ARG A 364 12.86 -14.83 25.46
N ARG A 365 14.09 -14.63 24.97
CA ARG A 365 15.32 -15.02 25.69
C ARG A 365 15.55 -14.18 26.95
N ARG A 366 15.25 -12.88 26.92
CA ARG A 366 15.34 -11.97 28.08
C ARG A 366 14.30 -12.33 29.15
N TRP A 367 13.06 -12.60 28.73
CA TRP A 367 11.95 -13.00 29.61
C TRP A 367 12.01 -14.47 30.03
N GLN A 368 12.91 -15.27 29.47
CA GLN A 368 13.11 -16.64 29.92
C GLN A 368 13.82 -16.63 31.27
N ILE A 369 13.02 -16.63 32.35
CA ILE A 369 13.48 -16.72 33.73
C ILE A 369 14.32 -18.00 33.87
N GLN A 370 15.63 -17.83 34.06
CA GLN A 370 16.53 -18.94 34.33
C GLN A 370 16.64 -19.08 35.83
N PHE A 371 15.96 -20.08 36.40
CA PHE A 371 16.14 -20.41 37.81
C PHE A 371 17.51 -21.05 38.00
N TYR A 372 18.30 -20.50 38.91
CA TYR A 372 19.58 -21.05 39.35
C TYR A 372 19.41 -21.54 40.79
N ARG A 373 20.07 -22.63 41.13
CA ARG A 373 20.19 -23.05 42.54
C ARG A 373 21.21 -22.17 43.25
N SER A 374 21.19 -22.17 44.59
CA SER A 374 22.18 -21.49 45.45
C SER A 374 23.63 -21.91 45.18
N ASN A 375 23.86 -23.03 44.49
CA ASN A 375 25.17 -23.50 44.05
C ASN A 375 25.60 -22.99 42.65
N GLY A 376 24.85 -22.04 42.07
CA GLY A 376 25.14 -21.45 40.75
C GLY A 376 24.80 -22.33 39.55
N LYS A 377 24.39 -23.60 39.75
CA LYS A 377 23.98 -24.49 38.66
C LYS A 377 22.53 -24.18 38.25
N ARG A 378 22.28 -24.17 36.94
CA ARG A 378 20.96 -23.95 36.34
C ARG A 378 19.98 -25.03 36.82
N ASP A 379 18.83 -24.61 37.34
CA ASP A 379 17.82 -25.52 37.91
C ASP A 379 16.82 -25.95 36.83
N ASN A 380 17.03 -27.15 36.30
CA ASN A 380 16.20 -27.71 35.22
C ASN A 380 14.81 -28.19 35.69
N ARG A 381 14.48 -28.08 36.98
CA ARG A 381 13.17 -28.49 37.54
C ARG A 381 12.00 -27.69 36.98
N TRP A 382 12.25 -26.48 36.47
CA TRP A 382 11.25 -25.55 35.95
C TRP A 382 10.98 -25.71 34.43
N ARG A 383 11.54 -26.73 33.77
CA ARG A 383 11.23 -27.05 32.37
C ARG A 383 10.44 -28.36 32.27
N GLY A 384 9.13 -28.27 32.06
CA GLY A 384 8.29 -29.42 31.69
C GLY A 384 6.84 -29.30 32.16
N THR A 385 5.96 -30.07 31.51
CA THR A 385 4.51 -30.15 31.75
C THR A 385 4.09 -30.76 33.10
N TYR A 386 5.05 -31.22 33.91
CA TYR A 386 4.80 -31.79 35.24
C TYR A 386 5.54 -30.97 36.29
N TRP A 387 4.81 -30.04 36.89
CA TRP A 387 5.27 -29.26 38.02
C TRP A 387 5.23 -30.17 39.25
N SER A 388 6.35 -30.39 39.92
CA SER A 388 6.36 -31.08 41.22
C SER A 388 5.64 -30.23 42.26
N GLN A 389 4.91 -30.86 43.19
CA GLN A 389 4.09 -30.18 44.20
C GLN A 389 4.87 -29.09 44.97
N ASP A 390 6.12 -29.37 45.33
CA ASP A 390 7.02 -28.43 46.02
C ASP A 390 7.29 -27.13 45.24
N VAL A 391 7.22 -27.17 43.89
CA VAL A 391 7.41 -26.00 43.02
C VAL A 391 6.13 -25.16 42.98
N LEU A 392 4.95 -25.78 43.09
CA LEU A 392 3.68 -25.09 43.18
C LEU A 392 3.53 -24.37 44.52
N ASP A 393 3.99 -24.98 45.61
CA ASP A 393 3.90 -24.38 46.93
C ASP A 393 4.91 -23.22 47.10
N ALA A 394 6.13 -23.35 46.55
CA ALA A 394 7.09 -22.23 46.49
C ALA A 394 6.66 -21.09 45.54
N ALA A 395 5.80 -21.36 44.56
CA ALA A 395 5.22 -20.34 43.68
C ALA A 395 4.08 -19.58 44.37
N LYS A 396 3.33 -20.21 45.27
CA LYS A 396 2.31 -19.55 46.10
C LYS A 396 2.91 -18.54 47.08
N GLU A 397 4.11 -18.80 47.59
CA GLU A 397 4.83 -17.89 48.49
C GLU A 397 5.42 -16.65 47.78
N LYS A 398 5.54 -16.69 46.44
CA LYS A 398 6.06 -15.60 45.63
C LYS A 398 4.92 -14.96 44.84
N GLU A 399 4.14 -14.13 45.51
CA GLU A 399 3.07 -13.33 44.93
C GLU A 399 3.59 -12.43 43.79
N VAL A 400 3.51 -12.91 42.55
CA VAL A 400 3.54 -12.04 41.38
C VAL A 400 2.08 -11.68 41.08
N PHE A 401 1.74 -10.41 41.33
CA PHE A 401 0.40 -9.86 41.12
C PHE A 401 -0.06 -10.12 39.67
N CYS A 402 -1.07 -10.97 39.49
CA CYS A 402 -1.72 -11.25 38.21
C CYS A 402 -3.22 -11.10 38.39
N ILE A 403 -3.84 -10.18 37.63
CA ILE A 403 -5.28 -9.85 37.71
C ILE A 403 -6.20 -11.07 37.49
N GLY A 404 -5.74 -12.09 36.76
CA GLY A 404 -6.49 -13.33 36.55
C GLY A 404 -6.45 -14.33 37.72
N SER A 405 -5.59 -14.13 38.73
CA SER A 405 -5.44 -15.03 39.88
C SER A 405 -5.83 -14.41 41.23
N THR A 406 -6.07 -13.09 41.27
CA THR A 406 -6.66 -12.43 42.42
C THR A 406 -8.16 -12.66 42.41
N ASP A 407 -8.65 -13.47 43.35
CA ASP A 407 -10.07 -13.64 43.58
C ASP A 407 -10.62 -12.34 44.18
N ILE A 408 -11.10 -11.43 43.33
CA ILE A 408 -11.67 -10.14 43.73
C ILE A 408 -12.84 -10.37 44.72
N LEU A 409 -13.49 -11.54 44.66
CA LEU A 409 -14.54 -11.94 45.60
C LEU A 409 -14.01 -12.18 47.02
N ALA A 410 -12.75 -12.56 47.21
CA ALA A 410 -12.17 -12.77 48.54
C ALA A 410 -12.01 -11.44 49.31
N LEU A 411 -11.55 -10.38 48.63
CA LEU A 411 -11.47 -9.03 49.19
C LEU A 411 -12.85 -8.44 49.52
N VAL A 412 -13.86 -8.81 48.75
CA VAL A 412 -15.27 -8.41 48.97
C VAL A 412 -15.89 -9.20 50.13
N GLN A 413 -15.57 -10.49 50.26
CA GLN A 413 -16.05 -11.33 51.38
C GLN A 413 -15.52 -10.86 52.73
N ASP A 414 -14.26 -10.43 52.82
CA ASP A 414 -13.69 -9.94 54.07
C ASP A 414 -14.31 -8.61 54.51
N LYS A 415 -14.58 -7.69 53.56
CA LYS A 415 -15.31 -6.44 53.86
C LYS A 415 -16.76 -6.70 54.25
N TRP A 416 -17.42 -7.66 53.61
CA TRP A 416 -18.79 -8.06 53.96
C TRP A 416 -18.85 -8.68 55.36
N ARG A 417 -17.87 -9.52 55.74
CA ARG A 417 -17.78 -10.08 57.09
C ARG A 417 -17.59 -9.01 58.17
N LEU A 418 -16.71 -8.03 57.93
CA LEU A 418 -16.47 -6.95 58.89
C LEU A 418 -17.73 -6.09 59.11
N ARG A 419 -18.48 -5.81 58.05
CA ARG A 419 -19.73 -5.03 58.16
C ARG A 419 -20.88 -5.81 58.78
N MET A 420 -21.00 -7.12 58.50
CA MET A 420 -21.95 -7.99 59.20
C MET A 420 -21.64 -8.06 60.70
N GLN A 421 -20.37 -8.10 61.07
CA GLN A 421 -19.94 -8.01 62.48
C GLN A 421 -20.28 -6.64 63.10
N GLU A 422 -20.13 -5.53 62.36
CA GLU A 422 -20.54 -4.20 62.84
C GLU A 422 -22.07 -4.10 63.06
N ILE A 423 -22.88 -4.65 62.14
CA ILE A 423 -24.35 -4.68 62.25
C ILE A 423 -24.82 -5.60 63.38
N GLU A 424 -24.16 -6.74 63.58
CA GLU A 424 -24.42 -7.62 64.73
C GLU A 424 -24.02 -6.95 66.06
N SER A 425 -22.97 -6.14 66.06
CA SER A 425 -22.51 -5.42 67.26
C SER A 425 -23.34 -4.18 67.61
N SER A 426 -24.10 -3.61 66.66
CA SER A 426 -24.94 -2.42 66.90
C SER A 426 -26.33 -2.74 67.46
N GLY A 427 -26.70 -4.02 67.57
CA GLY A 427 -27.90 -4.47 68.31
C GLY A 427 -29.25 -4.03 67.72
N GLN A 428 -29.28 -3.57 66.47
CA GLN A 428 -30.52 -3.15 65.80
C GLN A 428 -31.23 -4.35 65.17
N VAL A 429 -32.38 -4.75 65.75
CA VAL A 429 -33.27 -5.76 65.16
C VAL A 429 -34.04 -5.10 64.02
N LEU A 430 -33.52 -5.23 62.80
CA LEU A 430 -34.22 -4.86 61.57
C LEU A 430 -35.17 -5.98 61.13
N ASP A 431 -36.40 -5.62 60.73
CA ASP A 431 -37.35 -6.55 60.11
C ASP A 431 -36.76 -7.16 58.82
N ASP A 432 -37.10 -8.41 58.54
CA ASP A 432 -36.45 -9.21 57.49
C ASP A 432 -36.60 -8.63 56.07
N GLU A 433 -37.67 -7.85 55.81
CA GLU A 433 -37.84 -7.14 54.53
C GLU A 433 -36.85 -5.97 54.34
N ILE A 434 -36.43 -5.30 55.43
CA ILE A 434 -35.47 -4.19 55.36
C ILE A 434 -34.05 -4.76 55.19
N LYS A 435 -33.73 -5.88 55.86
CA LYS A 435 -32.48 -6.62 55.64
C LYS A 435 -32.33 -7.08 54.19
N GLU A 436 -33.41 -7.54 53.56
CA GLU A 436 -33.36 -7.92 52.13
C GLU A 436 -33.18 -6.72 51.19
N ARG A 437 -33.72 -5.54 51.50
CA ARG A 437 -33.50 -4.34 50.69
C ARG A 437 -32.07 -3.82 50.83
N ASP A 438 -31.56 -3.71 52.06
CA ASP A 438 -30.20 -3.24 52.33
C ASP A 438 -29.15 -4.18 51.71
N THR A 439 -29.39 -5.49 51.75
CA THR A 439 -28.50 -6.46 51.08
C THR A 439 -28.55 -6.34 49.56
N ARG A 440 -29.71 -6.12 48.95
CA ARG A 440 -29.82 -5.92 47.49
C ARG A 440 -29.20 -4.61 47.02
N GLU A 441 -29.41 -3.51 47.76
CA GLU A 441 -28.80 -2.22 47.45
C GLU A 441 -27.28 -2.26 47.65
N HIS A 442 -26.80 -2.91 48.71
CA HIS A 442 -25.36 -3.06 48.91
C HIS A 442 -24.69 -3.99 47.89
N ILE A 443 -25.36 -5.06 47.45
CA ILE A 443 -24.88 -5.91 46.35
C ILE A 443 -24.80 -5.09 45.06
N LYS A 444 -25.76 -4.20 44.79
CA LYS A 444 -25.69 -3.28 43.63
C LYS A 444 -24.51 -2.32 43.76
N ASP A 445 -24.33 -1.66 44.91
CA ASP A 445 -23.20 -0.76 45.14
C ASP A 445 -21.84 -1.46 45.00
N LEU A 446 -21.74 -2.71 45.49
CA LEU A 446 -20.55 -3.55 45.32
C LEU A 446 -20.32 -3.93 43.86
N THR A 447 -21.39 -4.24 43.13
CA THR A 447 -21.32 -4.54 41.70
C THR A 447 -20.87 -3.32 40.91
N ASP A 448 -21.36 -2.13 41.27
CA ASP A 448 -21.00 -0.87 40.64
C ASP A 448 -19.55 -0.47 40.99
N GLN A 449 -19.07 -0.71 42.21
CA GLN A 449 -17.67 -0.50 42.58
C GLN A 449 -16.72 -1.47 41.87
N VAL A 450 -17.11 -2.74 41.72
CA VAL A 450 -16.34 -3.73 40.96
C VAL A 450 -16.33 -3.37 39.47
N ALA A 451 -17.47 -2.93 38.92
CA ALA A 451 -17.57 -2.47 37.54
C ALA A 451 -16.72 -1.22 37.30
N LEU A 452 -16.73 -0.26 38.23
CA LEU A 452 -15.95 0.96 38.15
C LEU A 452 -14.45 0.68 38.25
N THR A 453 -14.02 -0.16 39.18
CA THR A 453 -12.59 -0.55 39.32
C THR A 453 -12.10 -1.41 38.15
N ALA A 454 -12.95 -2.27 37.59
CA ALA A 454 -12.64 -3.01 36.37
C ALA A 454 -12.54 -2.07 35.17
N ALA A 455 -13.47 -1.11 35.04
CA ALA A 455 -13.47 -0.13 33.95
C ALA A 455 -12.25 0.80 34.04
N THR A 456 -11.88 1.30 35.23
CA THR A 456 -10.69 2.13 35.40
C THR A 456 -9.42 1.36 35.10
N ALA A 457 -9.30 0.11 35.56
CA ALA A 457 -8.15 -0.74 35.23
C ALA A 457 -8.06 -1.05 33.72
N GLN A 458 -9.19 -1.26 33.03
CA GLN A 458 -9.23 -1.42 31.57
C GLN A 458 -8.86 -0.14 30.84
N ILE A 459 -9.33 1.02 31.30
CA ILE A 459 -8.97 2.33 30.74
C ILE A 459 -7.48 2.61 30.94
N GLU A 460 -6.91 2.27 32.09
CA GLU A 460 -5.48 2.45 32.36
C GLU A 460 -4.62 1.49 31.53
N GLN A 461 -5.04 0.23 31.37
CA GLN A 461 -4.35 -0.73 30.51
C GLN A 461 -4.42 -0.31 29.04
N THR A 462 -5.57 0.15 28.56
CA THR A 462 -5.71 0.63 27.18
C THR A 462 -4.88 1.89 26.98
N LYS A 463 -4.89 2.84 27.91
CA LYS A 463 -3.97 3.99 27.90
C LYS A 463 -2.51 3.55 27.85
N ALA A 464 -2.08 2.62 28.71
CA ALA A 464 -0.69 2.13 28.70
C ALA A 464 -0.29 1.41 27.39
N LEU A 465 -1.23 0.70 26.75
CA LEU A 465 -1.01 0.05 25.46
C LEU A 465 -0.94 1.05 24.30
N PHE A 466 -1.77 2.09 24.33
CA PHE A 466 -1.89 3.06 23.23
C PHE A 466 -1.01 4.31 23.40
N ASP A 467 -0.56 4.65 24.60
CA ASP A 467 0.39 5.74 24.89
C ASP A 467 1.66 5.71 24.03
N PRO A 468 2.34 4.57 23.82
CA PRO A 468 3.50 4.53 22.92
C PRO A 468 3.11 4.83 21.46
N VAL A 469 1.92 4.42 21.03
CA VAL A 469 1.39 4.70 19.68
C VAL A 469 1.07 6.18 19.53
N PHE A 470 0.39 6.79 20.51
CA PHE A 470 0.09 8.22 20.51
C PHE A 470 1.36 9.07 20.54
N ARG A 471 2.36 8.69 21.35
CA ARG A 471 3.67 9.36 21.35
C ARG A 471 4.40 9.25 20.01
N GLU A 472 4.27 8.13 19.30
CA GLU A 472 4.86 7.95 17.98
C GLU A 472 4.13 8.78 16.91
N VAL A 473 2.79 8.84 16.98
CA VAL A 473 1.96 9.71 16.14
C VAL A 473 2.29 11.17 16.38
N GLU A 474 2.38 11.64 17.62
CA GLU A 474 2.78 13.01 17.97
C GLU A 474 4.19 13.35 17.47
N ARG A 475 5.15 12.43 17.60
CA ARG A 475 6.51 12.62 17.06
C ARG A 475 6.49 12.72 15.54
N SER A 476 5.71 11.89 14.86
CA SER A 476 5.56 11.93 13.40
C SER A 476 4.90 13.23 12.93
N PHE A 477 3.86 13.68 13.63
CA PHE A 477 3.16 14.93 13.37
C PHE A 477 4.09 16.14 13.57
N ASN A 478 4.83 16.18 14.68
CA ASN A 478 5.83 17.22 14.95
C ASN A 478 6.95 17.24 13.89
N LYS A 479 7.34 16.07 13.37
CA LYS A 479 8.33 15.95 12.29
C LYS A 479 7.80 16.53 10.97
N VAL A 480 6.56 16.19 10.60
CA VAL A 480 5.89 16.74 9.40
C VAL A 480 5.72 18.25 9.54
N GLN A 481 5.29 18.75 10.69
CA GLN A 481 5.14 20.18 10.93
C GLN A 481 6.47 20.94 10.86
N LYS A 482 7.57 20.36 11.36
CA LYS A 482 8.93 20.93 11.19
C LYS A 482 9.36 20.95 9.72
N GLN A 483 9.05 19.91 8.95
CA GLN A 483 9.36 19.85 7.52
C GLN A 483 8.55 20.88 6.72
N GLN A 484 7.27 21.06 7.03
CA GLN A 484 6.43 22.11 6.43
C GLN A 484 6.98 23.51 6.70
N ARG A 485 7.30 23.82 7.97
CA ARG A 485 7.91 25.12 8.32
C ARG A 485 9.27 25.34 7.65
N ALA A 486 10.08 24.31 7.48
CA ALA A 486 11.35 24.40 6.76
C ALA A 486 11.16 24.65 5.25
N HIS A 487 10.15 24.01 4.65
CA HIS A 487 9.79 24.23 3.25
C HIS A 487 9.24 25.64 3.01
N GLU A 488 8.37 26.14 3.89
CA GLU A 488 7.85 27.51 3.83
C GLU A 488 8.96 28.56 3.96
N LYS A 489 9.93 28.35 4.88
CA LYS A 489 11.12 29.21 4.98
C LYS A 489 11.95 29.21 3.70
N ARG A 490 12.16 28.04 3.07
CA ARG A 490 12.87 27.97 1.78
C ARG A 490 12.13 28.72 0.69
N LEU A 491 10.82 28.55 0.58
CA LEU A 491 10.00 29.29 -0.40
C LEU A 491 10.07 30.82 -0.20
N LEU A 492 10.10 31.28 1.06
CA LEU A 492 10.24 32.71 1.36
C LEU A 492 11.62 33.24 0.94
N VAL A 493 12.69 32.48 1.18
CA VAL A 493 14.05 32.84 0.73
C VAL A 493 14.11 32.89 -0.80
N THR A 494 13.58 31.87 -1.49
CA THR A 494 13.56 31.86 -2.97
C THR A 494 12.71 32.99 -3.55
N ARG A 495 11.63 33.41 -2.87
CA ARG A 495 10.85 34.59 -3.27
C ARG A 495 11.62 35.89 -3.07
N GLN A 496 12.34 36.03 -1.95
CA GLN A 496 13.20 37.20 -1.71
C GLN A 496 14.36 37.26 -2.71
N GLU A 497 15.01 36.14 -3.01
CA GLU A 497 16.06 36.06 -4.03
C GLU A 497 15.53 36.47 -5.42
N ARG A 498 14.33 36.02 -5.80
CA ARG A 498 13.69 36.46 -7.05
C ARG A 498 13.39 37.96 -7.06
N GLN A 499 12.89 38.51 -5.95
CA GLN A 499 12.65 39.96 -5.83
C GLN A 499 13.95 40.77 -5.89
N ILE A 500 15.05 40.26 -5.32
CA ILE A 500 16.37 40.90 -5.40
C ILE A 500 16.90 40.83 -6.84
N HIS A 501 16.79 39.68 -7.51
CA HIS A 501 17.20 39.54 -8.90
C HIS A 501 16.37 40.42 -9.84
N GLU A 502 15.05 40.46 -9.68
CA GLU A 502 14.17 41.36 -10.45
C GLU A 502 14.49 42.84 -10.18
N ALA A 503 14.85 43.22 -8.95
CA ALA A 503 15.28 44.59 -8.64
C ALA A 503 16.65 44.94 -9.25
N VAL A 504 17.57 43.99 -9.32
CA VAL A 504 18.88 44.17 -9.98
C VAL A 504 18.72 44.25 -11.49
N ASP A 505 17.93 43.38 -12.11
CA ASP A 505 17.69 43.37 -13.55
C ASP A 505 16.95 44.63 -14.01
N ASN A 506 15.97 45.12 -13.23
CA ASN A 506 15.30 46.40 -13.50
C ASN A 506 16.24 47.60 -13.29
N GLY A 507 17.16 47.53 -12.32
CA GLY A 507 18.16 48.59 -12.09
C GLY A 507 19.22 48.67 -13.20
N VAL A 508 19.60 47.54 -13.81
CA VAL A 508 20.52 47.50 -14.96
C VAL A 508 19.83 48.01 -16.23
N ALA A 509 18.56 47.67 -16.43
CA ALA A 509 17.77 48.18 -17.58
C ALA A 509 17.58 49.71 -17.53
N GLU A 510 17.34 50.30 -16.36
CA GLU A 510 17.22 51.77 -16.23
C GLU A 510 18.56 52.52 -16.37
N GLN A 511 19.69 51.83 -16.21
CA GLN A 511 21.02 52.42 -16.31
C GLN A 511 21.60 52.32 -17.73
N GLU A 512 21.23 51.29 -18.50
CA GLU A 512 21.55 51.18 -19.94
C GLU A 512 20.69 52.13 -20.80
N ASP A 513 19.45 52.43 -20.41
CA ASP A 513 18.55 53.32 -21.16
C ASP A 513 18.83 54.83 -20.95
N ARG A 514 19.76 55.18 -20.04
CA ARG A 514 20.21 56.58 -19.81
C ARG A 514 21.51 56.96 -20.51
N MET A 515 22.17 56.04 -21.21
CA MET A 515 23.47 56.31 -21.87
C MET A 515 23.43 56.35 -23.40
N LEU A 516 22.25 56.23 -24.02
CA LEU A 516 22.09 56.35 -25.46
C LEU A 516 20.99 57.36 -25.80
N GLU A 517 21.36 58.64 -25.88
CA GLU A 517 20.66 59.52 -26.83
C GLU A 517 20.96 59.05 -28.26
N PRO A 518 19.94 59.02 -29.11
CA PRO A 518 20.09 59.63 -30.41
C PRO A 518 18.96 60.63 -30.67
N HIS A 519 19.36 61.85 -31.03
CA HIS A 519 18.55 62.73 -31.85
C HIS A 519 18.11 62.00 -33.12
N GLY A 520 16.80 61.79 -33.25
CA GLY A 520 16.18 61.24 -34.46
C GLY A 520 14.67 61.33 -34.36
N GLN A 521 14.10 62.36 -34.97
CA GLN A 521 12.66 62.42 -35.24
C GLN A 521 12.30 61.26 -36.18
N HIS A 522 11.87 60.14 -35.62
CA HIS A 522 11.24 59.08 -36.39
C HIS A 522 9.78 59.45 -36.61
N ALA A 523 9.46 59.74 -37.87
CA ALA A 523 8.09 59.77 -38.36
C ALA A 523 7.42 58.43 -38.02
N GLU A 524 6.23 58.50 -37.44
CA GLU A 524 5.36 57.36 -37.19
C GLU A 524 5.03 56.70 -38.53
N ASP A 525 5.62 55.53 -38.79
CA ASP A 525 5.33 54.72 -39.97
C ASP A 525 3.96 54.02 -39.77
N PRO A 526 2.91 54.35 -40.55
CA PRO A 526 1.56 53.79 -40.38
C PRO A 526 1.47 52.30 -40.69
N VAL A 527 2.54 51.71 -41.26
CA VAL A 527 2.64 50.29 -41.59
C VAL A 527 2.85 49.43 -40.33
N HIS A 528 3.53 49.96 -39.32
CA HIS A 528 3.83 49.21 -38.09
C HIS A 528 2.61 49.10 -37.16
N GLU A 529 1.73 50.10 -37.16
CA GLU A 529 0.45 50.04 -36.43
C GLU A 529 -0.53 49.05 -37.05
N LEU A 530 -0.57 48.95 -38.39
CA LEU A 530 -1.40 47.98 -39.09
C LEU A 530 -0.96 46.54 -38.80
N ASP A 531 0.36 46.28 -38.73
CA ASP A 531 0.88 44.94 -38.40
C ASP A 531 0.61 44.57 -36.92
N HIS A 532 0.67 45.54 -36.01
CA HIS A 532 0.31 45.31 -34.61
C HIS A 532 -1.21 45.07 -34.42
N GLN A 533 -2.06 45.73 -35.21
CA GLN A 533 -3.51 45.50 -35.21
C GLN A 533 -3.89 44.17 -35.89
N GLN A 534 -3.19 43.76 -36.94
CA GLN A 534 -3.39 42.47 -37.60
C GLN A 534 -2.96 41.31 -36.70
N ARG A 535 -1.83 41.41 -35.99
CA ARG A 535 -1.41 40.40 -34.98
C ARG A 535 -2.41 40.30 -33.82
N LYS A 536 -2.99 41.41 -33.36
CA LYS A 536 -4.09 41.40 -32.37
C LYS A 536 -5.34 40.70 -32.93
N ARG A 537 -5.72 40.95 -34.18
CA ARG A 537 -6.87 40.29 -34.83
C ARG A 537 -6.63 38.79 -35.06
N GLN A 538 -5.41 38.39 -35.41
CA GLN A 538 -5.04 36.98 -35.57
C GLN A 538 -5.00 36.24 -34.22
N LEU A 539 -4.54 36.87 -33.13
CA LEU A 539 -4.62 36.30 -31.78
C LEU A 539 -6.07 36.14 -31.30
N ILE A 540 -6.96 37.08 -31.64
CA ILE A 540 -8.39 36.99 -31.34
C ILE A 540 -9.08 35.88 -32.17
N LEU A 541 -8.64 35.65 -33.42
CA LEU A 541 -9.11 34.55 -34.27
C LEU A 541 -8.53 33.17 -33.87
N ALA A 542 -7.31 33.12 -33.32
CA ALA A 542 -6.70 31.91 -32.76
C ALA A 542 -7.31 31.53 -31.40
N ALA A 543 -7.82 32.51 -30.65
CA ALA A 543 -8.60 32.33 -29.43
C ALA A 543 -10.08 32.05 -29.69
N LYS A 544 -10.44 31.42 -30.82
CA LYS A 544 -11.80 30.99 -31.10
C LYS A 544 -12.11 29.75 -30.28
N VAL A 545 -12.32 29.95 -28.97
CA VAL A 545 -12.82 28.93 -28.05
C VAL A 545 -14.13 28.41 -28.65
N PRO A 546 -14.22 27.12 -28.99
CA PRO A 546 -15.45 26.53 -29.49
C PRO A 546 -16.63 26.85 -28.57
N TRP A 547 -17.78 27.23 -29.14
CA TRP A 547 -18.96 27.68 -28.36
C TRP A 547 -19.37 26.71 -27.24
N HIS A 548 -19.22 25.40 -27.45
CA HIS A 548 -19.50 24.39 -26.43
C HIS A 548 -18.57 24.46 -25.19
N LEU A 549 -17.34 24.94 -25.35
CA LEU A 549 -16.40 25.16 -24.24
C LEU A 549 -16.75 26.43 -23.46
N LEU A 550 -17.32 27.45 -24.11
CA LEU A 550 -17.86 28.62 -23.42
C LEU A 550 -19.08 28.25 -22.57
N ASP A 551 -19.98 27.42 -23.11
CA ASP A 551 -21.14 26.92 -22.36
C ASP A 551 -20.72 26.04 -21.17
N GLN A 552 -19.69 25.20 -21.34
CA GLN A 552 -19.13 24.39 -20.25
C GLN A 552 -18.45 25.25 -19.17
N LEU A 553 -17.68 26.27 -19.57
CA LEU A 553 -17.06 27.19 -18.63
C LEU A 553 -18.10 28.03 -17.88
N GLU A 554 -19.20 28.42 -18.55
CA GLU A 554 -20.29 29.12 -17.89
C GLU A 554 -21.06 28.21 -16.92
N ALA A 555 -21.26 26.94 -17.28
CA ALA A 555 -21.84 25.93 -16.39
C ALA A 555 -20.96 25.68 -15.15
N GLU A 556 -19.64 25.53 -15.32
CA GLU A 556 -18.68 25.39 -14.21
C GLU A 556 -18.62 26.65 -13.35
N ARG A 557 -18.69 27.84 -13.95
CA ARG A 557 -18.77 29.11 -13.20
C ARG A 557 -20.04 29.19 -12.34
N ARG A 558 -21.19 28.76 -12.87
CA ARG A 558 -22.45 28.68 -12.11
C ARG A 558 -22.38 27.63 -10.99
N LYS A 559 -21.71 26.50 -11.23
CA LYS A 559 -21.50 25.45 -10.23
C LYS A 559 -20.61 25.94 -9.09
N LEU A 560 -19.47 26.57 -9.39
CA LEU A 560 -18.60 27.22 -8.40
C LEU A 560 -19.30 28.32 -7.61
N ALA A 561 -20.17 29.10 -8.25
CA ALA A 561 -20.97 30.11 -7.55
C ALA A 561 -21.96 29.47 -6.55
N ARG A 562 -22.60 28.36 -6.92
CA ARG A 562 -23.48 27.58 -6.02
C ARG A 562 -22.70 26.95 -4.87
N GLU A 563 -21.52 26.38 -5.14
CA GLU A 563 -20.65 25.81 -4.12
C GLU A 563 -20.15 26.88 -3.13
N LYS A 564 -19.75 28.06 -3.62
CA LYS A 564 -19.40 29.20 -2.76
C LYS A 564 -20.58 29.70 -1.93
N ALA A 565 -21.79 29.69 -2.49
CA ALA A 565 -23.00 30.04 -1.75
C ALA A 565 -23.32 29.02 -0.65
N MET A 566 -23.19 27.71 -0.94
CA MET A 566 -23.33 26.66 0.07
C MET A 566 -22.26 26.76 1.16
N PHE A 567 -21.00 27.02 0.80
CA PHE A 567 -19.93 27.22 1.78
C PHE A 567 -20.15 28.45 2.66
N LYS A 568 -20.73 29.54 2.13
CA LYS A 568 -21.13 30.71 2.94
C LYS A 568 -22.29 30.41 3.89
N LEU A 569 -23.23 29.56 3.47
CA LEU A 569 -24.34 29.11 4.32
C LEU A 569 -23.85 28.17 5.43
N TRP A 570 -22.94 27.24 5.11
CA TRP A 570 -22.33 26.35 6.11
C TRP A 570 -21.37 27.08 7.04
N GLY A 571 -20.60 28.05 6.55
CA GLY A 571 -19.71 28.87 7.39
C GLY A 571 -20.43 29.78 8.37
N LYS A 572 -21.70 30.15 8.11
CA LYS A 572 -22.52 30.91 9.06
C LYS A 572 -23.09 30.05 10.19
N ASN A 573 -23.37 28.77 9.94
CA ASN A 573 -23.94 27.87 10.95
C ASN A 573 -22.92 27.36 11.99
N TYR A 574 -21.61 27.58 11.76
CA TYR A 574 -20.54 27.20 12.69
C TYR A 574 -19.93 28.40 13.44
N SER A 575 -20.50 29.60 13.31
CA SER A 575 -20.02 30.82 13.99
C SER A 575 -20.92 31.27 15.15
N ASP A 576 -22.05 30.61 15.37
CA ASP A 576 -22.99 30.90 16.47
C ASP A 576 -23.09 29.75 17.50
N GLU A 577 -22.09 28.86 17.54
CA GLU A 577 -21.74 28.03 18.71
C GLU A 577 -20.39 28.49 19.26
#